data_AF-A0A955E6Q1-F1
#
_entry.id   AF-A0A955E6Q1-F1
#
_cell.length_a   1.000
_cell.length_b   1.000
_cell.length_c   1.000
_cell.angle_alpha   90.00
_cell.angle_beta   90.00
_cell.angle_gamma   90.00
#
_symmetry.space_group_name_H-M   'P 1'
#
loop_
_entity.id
_entity.type
_entity.pdbx_description
1 polymer ?
#
loop_
_entity_poly.entity_id
_entity_poly.type
_entity_poly.pdbx_seq_one_letter_code
_entity_poly.pdbx_strand_id
1 'polypeptide(L)'
;MKTRVLIALLGALAVRAVASACGPEMPVPVLADYAAQVIVAEVASARSYWAEDPRRIETELVLKDVEYLKGAYDGASRTMTLIVPGGTVRDAGVGGEWGMRVCCAPEYRAGERWVLFVLPTCKVHPVVGMERGSFRLVRDGQGVERVHAADGRAIADVSPEGAVRYMDSAGGAAVVEPKSQRGVRVMRAAEDAAGADEAAMSLEAFEAAIAPALAQSREYHLTEPAGGRVEADHRAVPLKKAGEVTP
;
A
#
# COMPACT_ATOMS: atom_id res chain seq x y z
N MET A 1 -48.33 -25.29 -38.83
CA MET A 1 -48.92 -25.67 -37.52
C MET A 1 -48.00 -26.67 -36.82
N LYS A 2 -47.86 -26.54 -35.49
CA LYS A 2 -46.95 -27.23 -34.54
C LYS A 2 -45.62 -26.49 -34.37
N THR A 3 -45.51 -25.43 -33.57
CA THR A 3 -45.55 -25.36 -32.08
C THR A 3 -44.55 -26.33 -31.44
N ARG A 4 -43.35 -25.83 -31.09
CA ARG A 4 -42.58 -26.25 -29.91
C ARG A 4 -41.82 -25.05 -29.34
N VAL A 5 -42.34 -24.60 -28.19
CA VAL A 5 -41.80 -23.62 -27.24
C VAL A 5 -41.11 -24.42 -26.11
N LEU A 6 -40.28 -23.74 -25.30
CA LEU A 6 -39.63 -24.16 -24.04
C LEU A 6 -38.31 -24.95 -24.26
N ILE A 7 -37.17 -24.64 -23.61
CA ILE A 7 -36.96 -24.36 -22.18
C ILE A 7 -35.79 -23.37 -21.99
N ALA A 8 -36.05 -22.32 -21.23
CA ALA A 8 -35.04 -21.52 -20.52
C ALA A 8 -34.79 -22.18 -19.14
N LEU A 9 -33.53 -22.36 -18.72
CA LEU A 9 -33.09 -22.22 -17.32
C LEU A 9 -31.60 -22.55 -17.16
N LEU A 10 -30.99 -21.88 -16.17
CA LEU A 10 -29.68 -22.12 -15.53
C LEU A 10 -28.43 -21.54 -16.23
N GLY A 11 -27.89 -20.50 -15.60
CA GLY A 11 -26.52 -20.06 -15.85
C GLY A 11 -26.11 -18.71 -15.27
N ALA A 12 -26.96 -18.01 -14.50
CA ALA A 12 -26.55 -16.80 -13.79
C ALA A 12 -25.73 -17.17 -12.54
N LEU A 13 -24.47 -17.55 -12.75
CA LEU A 13 -23.50 -17.70 -11.67
C LEU A 13 -23.04 -16.28 -11.27
N ALA A 14 -23.69 -15.73 -10.25
CA ALA A 14 -23.23 -14.51 -9.59
C ALA A 14 -21.88 -14.82 -8.92
N VAL A 15 -20.78 -14.48 -9.59
CA VAL A 15 -19.46 -14.44 -8.97
C VAL A 15 -19.48 -13.25 -8.02
N ARG A 16 -19.79 -13.50 -6.75
CA ARG A 16 -19.54 -12.53 -5.68
C ARG A 16 -18.03 -12.37 -5.60
N ALA A 17 -17.52 -11.22 -6.07
CA ALA A 17 -16.19 -10.76 -5.72
C ALA A 17 -16.11 -10.77 -4.19
N VAL A 18 -15.24 -11.62 -3.65
CA VAL A 18 -14.96 -11.63 -2.22
C VAL A 18 -14.14 -10.38 -1.97
N ALA A 19 -14.82 -9.28 -1.60
CA ALA A 19 -14.17 -8.16 -0.96
C ALA A 19 -13.53 -8.72 0.31
N SER A 20 -12.22 -8.97 0.26
CA SER A 20 -11.43 -9.31 1.43
C SER A 20 -11.49 -8.12 2.37
N ALA A 21 -12.40 -8.15 3.33
CA ALA A 21 -12.59 -7.09 4.31
C ALA A 21 -11.38 -7.06 5.25
N CYS A 22 -10.33 -6.37 4.83
CA CYS A 22 -9.17 -6.09 5.65
C CYS A 22 -9.53 -5.03 6.69
N GLY A 23 -10.17 -5.44 7.80
CA GLY A 23 -10.44 -4.65 9.01
C GLY A 23 -11.23 -3.33 8.81
N PRO A 24 -11.62 -2.66 9.91
CA PRO A 24 -12.18 -1.30 9.82
C PRO A 24 -11.11 -0.34 9.29
N GLU A 25 -11.50 0.60 8.45
CA GLU A 25 -10.63 1.66 7.92
C GLU A 25 -10.01 2.50 9.04
N MET A 26 -8.76 2.95 8.88
CA MET A 26 -8.12 3.84 9.86
C MET A 26 -8.33 5.30 9.44
N PRO A 27 -8.97 6.13 10.27
CA PRO A 27 -9.11 7.55 9.96
C PRO A 27 -7.77 8.26 10.04
N VAL A 28 -7.61 9.35 9.27
CA VAL A 28 -6.38 10.14 9.16
C VAL A 28 -5.82 10.60 10.51
N PRO A 29 -6.62 11.09 11.49
CA PRO A 29 -6.11 11.41 12.82
C PRO A 29 -5.36 10.25 13.49
N VAL A 30 -5.87 9.03 13.34
CA VAL A 30 -5.21 7.83 13.90
C VAL A 30 -3.91 7.54 13.13
N LEU A 31 -3.93 7.63 11.80
CA LEU A 31 -2.70 7.47 10.99
C LEU A 31 -1.65 8.51 11.39
N ALA A 32 -2.05 9.77 11.53
CA ALA A 32 -1.21 10.89 11.91
C ALA A 32 -0.62 10.70 13.31
N ASP A 33 -1.41 10.24 14.28
CA ASP A 33 -0.94 10.03 15.65
C ASP A 33 0.15 8.96 15.78
N TYR A 34 0.07 7.90 14.98
CA TYR A 34 1.11 6.87 14.97
C TYR A 34 2.30 7.22 14.07
N ALA A 35 2.12 8.13 13.11
CA ALA A 35 3.17 8.57 12.22
C ALA A 35 4.09 9.59 12.91
N ALA A 36 5.38 9.29 12.95
CA ALA A 36 6.37 10.27 13.36
C ALA A 36 6.69 11.24 12.22
N GLN A 37 6.64 10.78 10.96
CA GLN A 37 6.78 11.61 9.78
C GLN A 37 5.63 11.33 8.80
N VAL A 38 5.16 12.38 8.14
CA VAL A 38 4.29 12.26 6.97
C VAL A 38 5.00 12.96 5.83
N ILE A 39 5.26 12.22 4.75
CA ILE A 39 6.09 12.68 3.65
C ILE A 39 5.39 12.52 2.32
N VAL A 40 5.70 13.42 1.38
CA VAL A 40 5.48 13.23 -0.06
C VAL A 40 6.84 12.96 -0.70
N ALA A 41 6.98 11.89 -1.48
CA ALA A 41 8.26 11.55 -2.09
C ALA A 41 8.10 10.72 -3.36
N GLU A 42 9.13 10.73 -4.22
CA GLU A 42 9.28 9.81 -5.35
C GLU A 42 10.20 8.65 -4.98
N VAL A 43 9.83 7.44 -5.37
CA VAL A 43 10.70 6.26 -5.26
C VAL A 43 11.79 6.36 -6.32
N ALA A 44 13.02 6.67 -5.93
CA ALA A 44 14.17 6.69 -6.82
C ALA A 44 14.59 5.27 -7.23
N SER A 45 14.61 4.35 -6.27
CA SER A 45 14.91 2.94 -6.52
C SER A 45 14.23 2.03 -5.50
N ALA A 46 13.98 0.79 -5.93
CA ALA A 46 13.48 -0.29 -5.08
C ALA A 46 14.34 -1.52 -5.37
N ARG A 47 15.14 -1.97 -4.40
CA ARG A 47 16.06 -3.10 -4.57
C ARG A 47 15.79 -4.16 -3.52
N SER A 48 15.37 -5.34 -3.98
CA SER A 48 15.17 -6.49 -3.11
C SER A 48 16.46 -7.30 -2.92
N TYR A 49 16.66 -7.82 -1.71
CA TYR A 49 17.79 -8.67 -1.34
C TYR A 49 17.39 -9.66 -0.24
N TRP A 50 18.19 -10.72 -0.10
CA TRP A 50 18.09 -11.63 1.05
C TRP A 50 18.68 -10.96 2.29
N ALA A 51 17.83 -10.58 3.25
CA ALA A 51 18.27 -10.02 4.53
C ALA A 51 18.70 -11.11 5.51
N GLU A 52 18.13 -12.30 5.37
CA GLU A 52 18.58 -13.53 6.01
C GLU A 52 18.34 -14.64 4.98
N ASP A 53 19.36 -15.06 4.24
CA ASP A 53 19.24 -16.02 3.14
C ASP A 53 19.00 -17.45 3.68
N PRO A 54 17.97 -18.21 3.25
CA PRO A 54 16.88 -17.88 2.31
C PRO A 54 15.53 -17.59 3.02
N ARG A 55 15.58 -17.07 4.24
CA ARG A 55 14.42 -16.92 5.14
C ARG A 55 13.66 -15.61 4.99
N ARG A 56 14.33 -14.52 4.60
CA ARG A 56 13.73 -13.18 4.60
C ARG A 56 14.22 -12.36 3.42
N ILE A 57 13.27 -11.91 2.61
CA ILE A 57 13.50 -10.91 1.55
C ILE A 57 13.11 -9.54 2.08
N GLU A 58 13.97 -8.57 1.88
CA GLU A 58 13.68 -7.16 2.16
C GLU A 58 13.92 -6.35 0.90
N THR A 59 13.25 -5.22 0.81
CA THR A 59 13.43 -4.24 -0.25
C THR A 59 13.88 -2.93 0.37
N GLU A 60 15.06 -2.47 -0.06
CA GLU A 60 15.53 -1.12 0.19
C GLU A 60 14.84 -0.17 -0.79
N LEU A 61 14.09 0.78 -0.25
CA LEU A 61 13.44 1.85 -0.98
C LEU A 61 14.20 3.14 -0.75
N VAL A 62 14.80 3.67 -1.82
CA VAL A 62 15.39 5.00 -1.78
C VAL A 62 14.35 5.99 -2.29
N LEU A 63 13.95 6.90 -1.42
CA LEU A 63 13.05 8.00 -1.71
C LEU A 63 13.86 9.26 -1.99
N LYS A 64 13.41 10.04 -2.96
CA LYS A 64 13.96 11.36 -3.32
C LYS A 64 12.85 12.41 -3.35
N ASP A 65 13.26 13.67 -3.43
CA ASP A 65 12.37 14.82 -3.43
C ASP A 65 11.40 14.79 -2.25
N VAL A 66 11.91 14.37 -1.09
CA VAL A 66 11.12 14.22 0.13
C VAL A 66 10.68 15.60 0.62
N GLU A 67 9.37 15.76 0.70
CA GLU A 67 8.69 16.91 1.27
C GLU A 67 7.98 16.47 2.56
N TYR A 68 8.27 17.14 3.67
CA TYR A 68 7.75 16.77 4.98
C TYR A 68 6.48 17.56 5.27
N LEU A 69 5.34 16.87 5.33
CA LEU A 69 4.07 17.41 5.80
C LEU A 69 3.98 17.39 7.33
N LYS A 70 4.70 16.46 7.97
CA LYS A 70 4.85 16.33 9.42
C LYS A 70 6.22 15.77 9.79
N GLY A 71 6.77 16.22 10.90
CA GLY A 71 7.91 15.57 11.55
C GLY A 71 9.26 15.80 10.89
N ALA A 72 9.44 16.93 10.20
CA ALA A 72 10.77 17.36 9.80
C ALA A 72 11.67 17.57 11.03
N TYR A 73 12.96 17.32 10.88
CA TYR A 73 13.97 17.51 11.91
C TYR A 73 15.15 18.33 11.37
N ASP A 74 16.00 18.85 12.26
CA ASP A 74 17.15 19.67 11.87
C ASP A 74 18.12 18.86 11.01
N GLY A 75 18.41 19.36 9.80
CA GLY A 75 19.25 18.66 8.83
C GLY A 75 18.53 17.55 8.05
N ALA A 76 17.19 17.50 8.08
CA ALA A 76 16.42 16.59 7.25
C ALA A 76 16.82 16.67 5.76
N SER A 77 17.12 15.52 5.18
CA SER A 77 17.50 15.40 3.77
C SER A 77 16.25 15.35 2.87
N ARG A 78 16.42 15.76 1.61
CA ARG A 78 15.45 15.50 0.52
C ARG A 78 15.51 14.05 0.02
N THR A 79 16.31 13.20 0.65
CA THR A 79 16.39 11.76 0.41
C THR A 79 16.14 11.00 1.70
N MET A 80 15.48 9.86 1.59
CA MET A 80 15.17 8.99 2.73
C MET A 80 15.22 7.53 2.28
N THR A 81 15.73 6.64 3.13
CA THR A 81 15.73 5.20 2.85
C THR A 81 14.78 4.49 3.79
N LEU A 82 13.90 3.66 3.24
CA LEU A 82 13.02 2.77 4.00
C LEU A 82 13.34 1.31 3.66
N ILE A 83 13.35 0.45 4.67
CA ILE A 83 13.45 -0.99 4.48
C ILE A 83 12.06 -1.59 4.65
N VAL A 84 11.52 -2.18 3.59
CA VAL A 84 10.21 -2.82 3.60
C VAL A 84 10.34 -4.34 3.43
N PRO A 85 9.53 -5.14 4.13
CA PRO A 85 9.54 -6.59 3.97
C PRO A 85 8.92 -6.99 2.63
N GLY A 86 9.49 -8.01 2.00
CA GLY A 86 9.02 -8.52 0.72
C GLY A 86 9.87 -8.04 -0.45
N GLY A 87 9.44 -8.41 -1.65
CA GLY A 87 10.13 -8.14 -2.90
C GLY A 87 10.50 -9.42 -3.65
N THR A 88 11.33 -9.25 -4.68
CA THR A 88 11.68 -10.32 -5.60
C THR A 88 13.18 -10.38 -5.80
N VAL A 89 13.80 -11.52 -5.49
CA VAL A 89 15.24 -11.75 -5.64
C VAL A 89 15.47 -12.77 -6.74
N ARG A 90 16.45 -12.50 -7.61
CA ARG A 90 16.96 -13.48 -8.59
C ARG A 90 18.18 -14.17 -8.03
N ASP A 91 18.11 -15.49 -7.94
CA ASP A 91 19.23 -16.32 -7.53
C ASP A 91 19.97 -16.82 -8.78
N ALA A 92 21.17 -16.30 -9.00
CA ALA A 92 22.02 -16.67 -10.14
C ALA A 92 22.58 -18.10 -10.02
N GLY A 93 22.64 -18.68 -8.82
CA GLY A 93 23.17 -20.03 -8.56
C GLY A 93 22.14 -21.13 -8.82
N VAL A 94 20.85 -20.87 -8.60
CA VAL A 94 19.76 -21.84 -8.81
C VAL A 94 18.94 -21.55 -10.08
N GLY A 95 19.17 -20.40 -10.73
CA GLY A 95 18.48 -20.03 -11.97
C GLY A 95 17.00 -19.68 -11.80
N GLY A 96 16.61 -19.25 -10.59
CA GLY A 96 15.22 -19.01 -10.20
C GLY A 96 14.97 -17.59 -9.69
N GLU A 97 13.70 -17.16 -9.76
CA GLU A 97 13.21 -15.92 -9.18
C GLU A 97 12.33 -16.26 -7.96
N TRP A 98 12.67 -15.69 -6.80
CA TRP A 98 11.99 -15.91 -5.54
C TRP A 98 11.28 -14.64 -5.12
N GLY A 99 9.99 -14.74 -4.82
CA GLY A 99 9.16 -13.62 -4.39
C GLY A 99 8.64 -13.82 -2.97
N MET A 100 8.62 -12.75 -2.19
CA MET A 100 7.90 -12.68 -0.92
C MET A 100 6.96 -11.49 -0.95
N ARG A 101 5.69 -11.74 -0.63
CA ARG A 101 4.69 -10.68 -0.45
C ARG A 101 4.19 -10.68 0.99
N VAL A 102 4.07 -9.48 1.54
CA VAL A 102 3.37 -9.25 2.80
C VAL A 102 1.95 -8.83 2.48
N CYS A 103 0.96 -9.52 3.05
CA CYS A 103 -0.44 -9.19 2.85
C CYS A 103 -0.68 -7.73 3.29
N CYS A 104 -1.41 -6.97 2.47
CA CYS A 104 -1.72 -5.54 2.71
C CYS A 104 -0.52 -4.59 2.71
N ALA A 105 0.66 -5.05 2.28
CA ALA A 105 1.80 -4.17 2.02
C ALA A 105 1.79 -3.73 0.55
N PRO A 106 1.90 -2.43 0.25
CA PRO A 106 2.03 -1.95 -1.12
C PRO A 106 3.34 -2.42 -1.78
N GLU A 107 3.28 -2.64 -3.09
CA GLU A 107 4.47 -2.81 -3.93
C GLU A 107 4.92 -1.43 -4.43
N TYR A 108 6.10 -0.97 -4.00
CA TYR A 108 6.67 0.29 -4.45
C TYR A 108 7.55 0.07 -5.69
N ARG A 109 7.42 0.95 -6.69
CA ARG A 109 8.22 0.90 -7.92
C ARG A 109 8.92 2.22 -8.18
N ALA A 110 10.11 2.14 -8.76
CA ALA A 110 10.87 3.33 -9.15
C ALA A 110 10.03 4.24 -10.08
N GLY A 111 10.09 5.55 -9.83
CA GLY A 111 9.32 6.59 -10.52
C GLY A 111 7.91 6.81 -9.96
N GLU A 112 7.43 6.00 -9.01
CA GLU A 112 6.14 6.26 -8.35
C GLU A 112 6.28 7.32 -7.26
N ARG A 113 5.29 8.20 -7.15
CA ARG A 113 5.17 9.19 -6.08
C ARG A 113 4.14 8.76 -5.06
N TRP A 114 4.41 9.05 -3.79
CA TRP A 114 3.59 8.57 -2.67
C TRP A 114 3.51 9.60 -1.55
N VAL A 115 2.37 9.64 -0.86
CA VAL A 115 2.24 10.18 0.50
C VAL A 115 2.35 9.02 1.48
N LEU A 116 3.29 9.08 2.41
CA LEU A 116 3.59 8.00 3.35
C LEU A 116 3.50 8.48 4.79
N PHE A 117 2.74 7.75 5.62
CA PHE A 117 2.65 7.92 7.06
C PHE A 117 3.65 6.99 7.73
N VAL A 118 4.84 7.49 8.08
CA VAL A 118 5.97 6.69 8.54
C VAL A 118 5.99 6.62 10.08
N LEU A 119 6.03 5.40 10.62
CA LEU A 119 6.18 5.11 12.05
C LEU A 119 7.54 5.60 12.56
N PRO A 120 7.67 6.01 13.84
CA PRO A 120 8.98 6.38 14.42
C PRO A 120 10.01 5.26 14.25
N THR A 121 9.60 4.05 14.62
CA THR A 121 10.34 2.80 14.43
C THR A 121 9.38 1.67 14.10
N CYS A 122 9.88 0.59 13.52
CA CYS A 122 9.04 -0.52 13.08
C CYS A 122 9.68 -1.88 13.37
N LYS A 123 8.83 -2.90 13.56
CA LYS A 123 9.27 -4.30 13.64
C LYS A 123 9.06 -5.06 12.32
N VAL A 124 8.04 -4.66 11.56
CA VAL A 124 7.58 -5.36 10.36
C VAL A 124 7.63 -4.44 9.16
N HIS A 125 6.85 -3.35 9.17
CA HIS A 125 6.73 -2.43 8.04
C HIS A 125 6.80 -0.98 8.54
N PRO A 126 7.53 -0.08 7.86
CA PRO A 126 7.76 1.29 8.35
C PRO A 126 6.56 2.22 8.22
N VAL A 127 5.59 1.90 7.35
CA VAL A 127 4.36 2.70 7.16
C VAL A 127 3.24 2.25 8.09
N VAL A 128 2.56 3.21 8.72
CA VAL A 128 1.40 3.01 9.60
C VAL A 128 0.30 2.25 8.86
N GLY A 129 -0.08 1.08 9.36
CA GLY A 129 -1.15 0.29 8.74
C GLY A 129 -0.84 -0.21 7.33
N MET A 130 0.42 -0.19 6.90
CA MET A 130 0.87 -0.63 5.57
C MET A 130 0.12 0.11 4.46
N GLU A 131 -0.74 -0.56 3.68
CA GLU A 131 -1.55 0.05 2.60
C GLU A 131 -2.38 1.27 3.05
N ARG A 132 -2.78 1.32 4.32
CA ARG A 132 -3.66 2.38 4.86
C ARG A 132 -2.96 3.71 5.05
N GLY A 133 -1.65 3.67 5.31
CA GLY A 133 -0.81 4.86 5.44
C GLY A 133 -0.03 5.19 4.17
N SER A 134 -0.33 4.50 3.06
CA SER A 134 0.33 4.67 1.77
C SER A 134 -0.67 5.14 0.72
N PHE A 135 -0.50 6.38 0.26
CA PHE A 135 -1.33 6.96 -0.78
C PHE A 135 -0.50 7.21 -2.03
N ARG A 136 -0.90 6.62 -3.15
CA ARG A 136 -0.21 6.75 -4.43
C ARG A 136 -0.61 8.04 -5.11
N LEU A 137 0.37 8.72 -5.71
CA LEU A 137 0.15 9.88 -6.54
C LEU A 137 0.26 9.49 -8.01
N VAL A 138 -0.78 9.82 -8.77
CA VAL A 138 -0.85 9.61 -10.22
C VAL A 138 -1.07 10.96 -10.88
N ARG A 139 -0.33 11.26 -11.93
CA ARG A 139 -0.52 12.49 -12.69
C ARG A 139 -1.58 12.28 -13.76
N ASP A 140 -2.63 13.10 -13.75
CA ASP A 140 -3.71 13.03 -14.75
C ASP A 140 -3.31 13.67 -16.09
N GLY A 141 -4.23 13.64 -17.06
CA GLY A 141 -4.03 14.23 -18.39
C GLY A 141 -3.85 15.76 -18.40
N GLN A 142 -4.20 16.43 -17.29
CA GLN A 142 -4.03 17.87 -17.09
C GLN A 142 -2.72 18.22 -16.35
N GLY A 143 -1.96 17.20 -15.94
CA GLY A 143 -0.73 17.38 -15.19
C GLY A 143 -0.92 17.56 -13.68
N VAL A 144 -2.14 17.39 -13.17
CA VAL A 144 -2.47 17.49 -11.74
C VAL A 144 -2.14 16.16 -11.06
N GLU A 145 -1.52 16.21 -9.88
CA GLU A 145 -1.28 15.02 -9.06
C GLU A 145 -2.55 14.65 -8.30
N ARG A 146 -2.95 13.39 -8.45
CA ARG A 146 -4.20 12.82 -7.96
C ARG A 146 -3.90 11.72 -6.96
N VAL A 147 -4.67 11.67 -5.88
CA VAL A 147 -4.41 10.79 -4.74
C VAL A 147 -5.26 9.52 -4.83
N HIS A 148 -4.59 8.38 -4.76
CA HIS A 148 -5.19 7.05 -4.77
C HIS A 148 -4.77 6.29 -3.51
N ALA A 149 -5.59 5.35 -3.05
CA ALA A 149 -5.11 4.35 -2.10
C ALA A 149 -4.03 3.46 -2.74
N ALA A 150 -3.26 2.78 -1.89
CA ALA A 150 -2.27 1.79 -2.30
C ALA A 150 -2.83 0.68 -3.23
N ASP A 151 -4.11 0.35 -3.12
CA ASP A 151 -4.80 -0.62 -3.97
C ASP A 151 -5.28 -0.05 -5.32
N GLY A 152 -5.04 1.24 -5.57
CA GLY A 152 -5.38 1.96 -6.79
C GLY A 152 -6.73 2.65 -6.78
N ARG A 153 -7.56 2.47 -5.74
CA ARG A 153 -8.85 3.17 -5.66
C ARG A 153 -8.65 4.68 -5.56
N ALA A 154 -9.32 5.43 -6.42
CA ALA A 154 -9.35 6.89 -6.39
C ALA A 154 -9.97 7.39 -5.07
N ILE A 155 -9.32 8.35 -4.43
CA ILE A 155 -9.86 9.03 -3.24
C ILE A 155 -10.70 10.20 -3.73
N ALA A 156 -11.95 10.26 -3.29
CA ALA A 156 -12.88 11.34 -3.63
C ALA A 156 -12.75 12.52 -2.67
N ASP A 157 -12.61 12.25 -1.37
CA ASP A 157 -12.61 13.26 -0.31
C ASP A 157 -12.03 12.68 1.00
N VAL A 158 -11.70 13.56 1.95
CA VAL A 158 -11.42 13.21 3.35
C VAL A 158 -12.41 13.97 4.22
N SER A 159 -13.24 13.24 4.97
CA SER A 159 -14.27 13.87 5.81
C SER A 159 -13.65 14.71 6.93
N PRO A 160 -14.41 15.63 7.55
CA PRO A 160 -13.91 16.42 8.70
C PRO A 160 -13.42 15.57 9.88
N GLU A 161 -13.95 14.36 10.05
CA GLU A 161 -13.53 13.37 11.06
C GLU A 161 -12.28 12.58 10.63
N GLY A 162 -11.79 12.81 9.40
CA GLY A 162 -10.62 12.17 8.82
C GLY A 162 -10.90 10.83 8.16
N ALA A 163 -12.16 10.48 7.87
CA ALA A 163 -12.46 9.27 7.11
C ALA A 163 -12.16 9.49 5.63
N VAL A 164 -11.34 8.62 5.02
CA VAL A 164 -11.06 8.66 3.59
C VAL A 164 -12.27 8.11 2.84
N ARG A 165 -12.75 8.82 1.84
CA ARG A 165 -13.86 8.39 0.98
C ARG A 165 -13.30 8.05 -0.38
N TYR A 166 -13.60 6.86 -0.85
CA TYR A 166 -13.24 6.41 -2.19
C TYR A 166 -14.32 6.78 -3.19
N MET A 167 -13.94 6.99 -4.44
CA MET A 167 -14.92 7.01 -5.51
C MET A 167 -15.60 5.65 -5.60
N ASP A 168 -16.93 5.64 -5.62
CA ASP A 168 -17.68 4.43 -5.95
C ASP A 168 -17.32 4.06 -7.39
N SER A 169 -16.58 2.97 -7.54
CA SER A 169 -16.34 2.39 -8.87
C SER A 169 -17.65 1.73 -9.30
N ALA A 170 -18.50 2.49 -9.99
CA ALA A 170 -19.55 1.89 -10.80
C ALA A 170 -18.90 1.02 -11.88
N GLY A 171 -18.73 -0.28 -11.60
CA GLY A 171 -18.68 -1.31 -12.65
C GLY A 171 -17.33 -1.81 -13.13
N GLY A 172 -16.24 -1.69 -12.38
CA GLY A 172 -14.97 -2.39 -12.68
C GLY A 172 -15.03 -3.90 -12.37
N ALA A 173 -16.00 -4.64 -12.92
CA ALA A 173 -16.02 -6.09 -12.80
C ALA A 173 -14.85 -6.66 -13.62
N ALA A 174 -13.77 -7.05 -12.95
CA ALA A 174 -12.74 -7.91 -13.53
C ALA A 174 -13.40 -9.24 -13.92
N VAL A 175 -13.85 -9.35 -15.17
CA VAL A 175 -14.30 -10.61 -15.76
C VAL A 175 -13.05 -11.48 -15.96
N VAL A 176 -12.73 -12.29 -14.96
CA VAL A 176 -11.76 -13.37 -15.09
C VAL A 176 -12.47 -14.54 -15.79
N GLU A 177 -12.41 -14.57 -17.12
CA GLU A 177 -12.72 -15.80 -17.86
C GLU A 177 -11.57 -16.81 -17.67
N PRO A 178 -11.84 -18.03 -17.16
CA PRO A 178 -10.80 -19.04 -17.09
C PRO A 178 -10.76 -19.79 -18.42
N LYS A 179 -9.79 -19.48 -19.31
CA LYS A 179 -9.38 -20.45 -20.35
C LYS A 179 -7.88 -20.45 -20.64
N SER A 180 -7.34 -21.64 -20.41
CA SER A 180 -6.20 -22.33 -21.03
C SER A 180 -5.28 -21.56 -21.98
N GLN A 181 -3.99 -21.70 -21.69
CA GLN A 181 -2.84 -21.84 -22.59
C GLN A 181 -2.60 -20.77 -23.68
N ARG A 182 -1.44 -20.12 -23.51
CA ARG A 182 -0.62 -19.43 -24.53
C ARG A 182 -1.31 -18.34 -25.35
N GLY A 183 -1.11 -17.10 -24.88
CA GLY A 183 -1.28 -15.91 -25.69
C GLY A 183 -1.16 -14.68 -24.81
N VAL A 184 -0.14 -13.86 -25.04
CA VAL A 184 0.05 -12.56 -24.40
C VAL A 184 -1.24 -11.74 -24.54
N ARG A 185 -1.84 -11.31 -23.42
CA ARG A 185 -2.95 -10.37 -23.41
C ARG A 185 -2.43 -8.99 -23.03
N VAL A 186 -2.54 -8.03 -23.93
CA VAL A 186 -2.48 -6.61 -23.59
C VAL A 186 -3.83 -6.25 -22.99
N MET A 187 -3.86 -5.87 -21.71
CA MET A 187 -5.05 -5.33 -21.07
C MET A 187 -5.28 -3.91 -21.60
N ARG A 188 -6.41 -3.67 -22.26
CA ARG A 188 -6.91 -2.31 -22.49
C ARG A 188 -7.79 -1.93 -21.30
N ALA A 189 -7.16 -1.35 -20.28
CA ALA A 189 -7.82 -0.72 -19.12
C ALA A 189 -7.84 0.82 -19.24
N ALA A 190 -7.60 1.36 -20.44
CA ALA A 190 -7.20 2.76 -20.60
C ALA A 190 -8.37 3.77 -20.63
N GLU A 191 -9.60 3.35 -20.94
CA GLU A 191 -10.70 4.31 -21.19
C GLU A 191 -11.49 4.66 -19.93
N ASP A 192 -11.67 3.73 -18.98
CA ASP A 192 -12.34 4.03 -17.69
C ASP A 192 -11.38 4.54 -16.61
N ALA A 193 -10.08 4.20 -16.70
CA ALA A 193 -9.07 4.67 -15.76
C ALA A 193 -8.81 6.18 -15.88
N ALA A 194 -8.80 6.71 -17.12
CA ALA A 194 -8.56 8.13 -17.36
C ALA A 194 -9.61 9.04 -16.70
N GLY A 195 -10.89 8.62 -16.72
CA GLY A 195 -11.96 9.37 -16.07
C GLY A 195 -11.94 9.28 -14.54
N ALA A 196 -11.49 8.16 -13.98
CA ALA A 196 -11.32 8.00 -12.53
C ALA A 196 -10.13 8.81 -12.00
N ASP A 197 -9.04 8.90 -12.77
CA ASP A 197 -7.85 9.66 -12.41
C ASP A 197 -8.18 11.17 -12.35
N GLU A 198 -8.89 11.72 -13.35
CA GLU A 198 -9.27 13.16 -13.34
C GLU A 198 -10.27 13.52 -12.22
N ALA A 199 -11.04 12.55 -11.73
CA ALA A 199 -12.03 12.76 -10.69
C ALA A 199 -11.51 12.51 -9.26
N ALA A 200 -10.35 11.89 -9.12
CA ALA A 200 -9.68 11.74 -7.84
C ALA A 200 -9.31 13.10 -7.22
N MET A 201 -9.27 13.17 -5.91
CA MET A 201 -8.86 14.35 -5.15
C MET A 201 -7.42 14.74 -5.54
N SER A 202 -7.18 16.04 -5.75
CA SER A 202 -5.83 16.53 -6.00
C SER A 202 -4.96 16.42 -4.75
N LEU A 203 -3.63 16.33 -4.93
CA LEU A 203 -2.68 16.35 -3.82
C LEU A 203 -2.87 17.58 -2.92
N GLU A 204 -3.00 18.77 -3.51
CA GLU A 204 -3.21 20.02 -2.77
C GLU A 204 -4.47 19.97 -1.89
N ALA A 205 -5.58 19.46 -2.43
CA ALA A 205 -6.82 19.34 -1.68
C ALA A 205 -6.66 18.30 -0.55
N PHE A 206 -5.98 17.19 -0.82
CA PHE A 206 -5.72 16.15 0.17
C PHE A 206 -4.86 16.67 1.32
N GLU A 207 -3.76 17.38 1.03
CA GLU A 207 -2.90 18.03 2.01
C GLU A 207 -3.68 19.00 2.89
N ALA A 208 -4.50 19.87 2.27
CA ALA A 208 -5.36 20.80 3.00
C ALA A 208 -6.36 20.08 3.92
N ALA A 209 -6.93 18.96 3.47
CA ALA A 209 -7.89 18.19 4.25
C ALA A 209 -7.24 17.44 5.44
N ILE A 210 -6.01 16.94 5.28
CA ILE A 210 -5.31 16.23 6.36
C ILE A 210 -4.56 17.17 7.32
N ALA A 211 -4.24 18.39 6.92
CA ALA A 211 -3.44 19.34 7.71
C ALA A 211 -3.94 19.55 9.15
N PRO A 212 -5.25 19.69 9.44
CA PRO A 212 -5.74 19.81 10.81
C PRO A 212 -5.41 18.58 11.68
N ALA A 213 -5.51 17.38 11.10
CA ALA A 213 -5.17 16.14 11.80
C ALA A 213 -3.66 16.05 12.05
N LEU A 214 -2.82 16.45 11.07
CA LEU A 214 -1.37 16.49 11.25
C LEU A 214 -0.96 17.46 12.37
N ALA A 215 -1.54 18.65 12.40
CA ALA A 215 -1.23 19.69 13.40
C ALA A 215 -1.65 19.32 14.84
N GLN A 216 -2.70 18.51 14.99
CA GLN A 216 -3.19 18.06 16.31
C GLN A 216 -2.55 16.75 16.77
N SER A 217 -1.86 16.05 15.86
CA SER A 217 -1.32 14.73 16.14
C SER A 217 -0.05 14.78 17.02
N ARG A 218 0.27 13.64 17.63
CA ARG A 218 1.46 13.49 18.47
C ARG A 218 2.77 13.90 17.78
N GLU A 219 3.60 14.66 18.48
CA GLU A 219 4.99 14.93 18.09
C GLU A 219 5.97 13.86 18.63
N TYR A 220 7.02 13.59 17.86
CA TYR A 220 8.01 12.54 18.16
C TYR A 220 9.45 13.06 18.36
N HIS A 221 9.69 14.37 18.21
CA HIS A 221 10.99 15.04 18.39
C HIS A 221 12.19 14.26 17.79
N LEU A 222 12.09 13.96 16.50
CA LEU A 222 13.09 13.17 15.80
C LEU A 222 14.42 13.92 15.67
N THR A 223 15.52 13.17 15.72
CA THR A 223 16.87 13.64 15.38
C THR A 223 17.44 12.93 14.15
N GLU A 224 16.70 11.96 13.60
CA GLU A 224 17.05 11.13 12.47
C GLU A 224 15.78 10.72 11.70
N PRO A 225 15.88 10.20 10.46
CA PRO A 225 14.72 9.74 9.71
C PRO A 225 13.92 8.66 10.47
N ALA A 226 12.59 8.75 10.40
CA ALA A 226 11.71 7.74 10.96
C ALA A 226 11.75 6.43 10.15
N GLY A 227 11.05 5.40 10.64
CA GLY A 227 10.93 4.10 9.97
C GLY A 227 12.09 3.15 10.27
N GLY A 228 12.99 3.52 11.17
CA GLY A 228 14.08 2.68 11.63
C GLY A 228 13.59 1.33 12.17
N ARG A 229 14.32 0.25 11.86
CA ARG A 229 13.93 -1.08 12.29
C ARG A 229 14.39 -1.35 13.71
N VAL A 230 13.49 -1.85 14.54
CA VAL A 230 13.83 -2.42 15.85
C VAL A 230 14.09 -3.91 15.66
N GLU A 231 15.25 -4.38 16.11
CA GLU A 231 15.51 -5.82 16.16
C GLU A 231 14.48 -6.49 17.06
N ALA A 232 13.78 -7.47 16.51
CA ALA A 232 12.90 -8.31 17.32
C ALA A 232 13.77 -9.38 17.98
N ASP A 233 13.82 -9.39 19.31
CA ASP A 233 14.42 -10.51 20.05
C ASP A 233 13.67 -11.80 19.71
N HIS A 234 14.24 -12.61 18.83
CA HIS A 234 13.72 -13.93 18.49
C HIS A 234 14.12 -14.94 19.57
N ARG A 235 13.61 -14.77 20.79
CA ARG A 235 13.75 -15.81 21.81
C ARG A 235 12.66 -16.86 21.59
N ALA A 236 13.01 -17.94 20.91
CA ALA A 236 12.18 -19.13 20.87
C ALA A 236 12.05 -19.68 22.30
N VAL A 237 10.85 -19.57 22.89
CA VAL A 237 10.54 -20.23 24.15
C VAL A 237 10.04 -21.63 23.81
N PRO A 238 10.69 -22.70 24.28
CA PRO A 238 10.20 -24.05 24.04
C PRO A 238 8.78 -24.19 24.60
N LEU A 239 7.88 -24.76 23.80
CA LEU A 239 6.53 -25.08 24.24
C LEU A 239 6.65 -26.10 25.39
N LYS A 240 6.36 -25.68 26.62
CA LYS A 240 6.28 -26.60 27.76
C LYS A 240 5.07 -27.51 27.56
N LYS A 241 5.27 -28.82 27.75
CA LYS A 241 4.16 -29.77 27.75
C LYS A 241 3.30 -29.48 28.99
N ALA A 242 1.97 -29.44 28.82
CA ALA A 242 1.06 -29.20 29.94
C ALA A 242 1.31 -30.24 31.05
N GLY A 243 1.72 -29.78 32.24
CA GLY A 243 1.98 -30.63 33.42
C GLY A 243 3.44 -30.68 33.91
N GLU A 244 4.41 -30.10 33.20
CA GLU A 244 5.78 -29.98 33.74
C GLU A 244 5.90 -28.79 34.70
N VAL A 245 5.81 -29.09 36.00
CA VAL A 245 6.19 -28.17 37.08
C VAL A 245 7.71 -28.20 37.19
N THR A 246 8.36 -27.05 37.03
CA THR A 246 9.82 -26.91 37.23
C THR A 246 10.11 -26.86 38.74
N PRO A 247 11.08 -27.62 39.27
CA PRO A 247 11.50 -27.53 40.67
C PRO A 247 12.15 -26.18 41.00
#